data_AF-A0A3A4NXA9-F1
#
_entry.id   AF-A0A3A4NXA9-F1
#
_cell.length_a   1.000
_cell.length_b   1.000
_cell.length_c   1.000
_cell.angle_alpha   90.00
_cell.angle_beta   90.00
_cell.angle_gamma   90.00
#
_symmetry.space_group_name_H-M   'P 1'
#
loop_
_entity.id
_entity.type
_entity.pdbx_description
1 polymer ?
#
loop_
_entity_poly.entity_id
_entity_poly.type
_entity_poly.pdbx_seq_one_letter_code
_entity_poly.pdbx_strand_id
1 'polypeptide(L)'
;MKKKELKELGEKLVEAKTRVKKTWNFRAGDLLQLLPTVSVGRRSPYEMMSTAETYVSLSISTNQIWDMNDRYDKRDALRTKALRQIETNGFIIRKYIDRKYLLKDRLWKFTQIKKSIDNPVDITTLDEKMDELKVKIQEIEIGIEKAYAEIEYLCVDVEK
;
A
#
# COMPACT_ATOMS: atom_id res chain seq x y z
N MET A 1 -8.24 -25.05 9.24
CA MET A 1 -8.60 -24.00 8.25
C MET A 1 -8.26 -22.60 8.75
N LYS A 2 -8.84 -22.10 9.85
CA LYS A 2 -8.51 -20.76 10.42
C LYS A 2 -7.01 -20.47 10.58
N LYS A 3 -6.26 -21.41 11.18
CA LYS A 3 -4.80 -21.26 11.38
C LYS A 3 -4.02 -21.11 10.05
N LYS A 4 -4.51 -21.72 8.98
CA LYS A 4 -3.88 -21.64 7.64
C LYS A 4 -4.08 -20.25 7.05
N GLU A 5 -5.30 -19.72 7.06
CA GLU A 5 -5.58 -18.35 6.59
C GLU A 5 -4.83 -17.28 7.38
N LEU A 6 -4.69 -17.46 8.71
CA LEU A 6 -3.91 -16.53 9.53
C LEU A 6 -2.41 -16.57 9.20
N LYS A 7 -1.90 -17.75 8.80
CA LYS A 7 -0.51 -17.90 8.36
C LYS A 7 -0.30 -17.21 7.00
N GLU A 8 -1.19 -17.45 6.05
CA GLU A 8 -1.17 -16.80 4.73
C GLU A 8 -1.27 -15.26 4.85
N LEU A 9 -2.11 -14.75 5.76
CA LEU A 9 -2.15 -13.33 6.08
C LEU A 9 -0.79 -12.83 6.59
N GLY A 10 -0.14 -13.58 7.47
CA GLY A 10 1.18 -13.24 7.98
C GLY A 10 2.23 -13.13 6.87
N GLU A 11 2.26 -14.11 5.97
CA GLU A 11 3.16 -14.14 4.81
C GLU A 11 2.94 -12.93 3.89
N LYS A 12 1.68 -12.66 3.52
CA LYS A 12 1.33 -11.50 2.68
C LYS A 12 1.67 -10.15 3.32
N LEU A 13 1.48 -10.01 4.63
CA LEU A 13 1.84 -8.78 5.34
C LEU A 13 3.36 -8.57 5.39
N VAL A 14 4.13 -9.65 5.56
CA VAL A 14 5.59 -9.57 5.50
C VAL A 14 6.03 -9.15 4.10
N GLU A 15 5.49 -9.79 3.05
CA GLU A 15 5.79 -9.44 1.67
C GLU A 15 5.47 -7.97 1.37
N ALA A 16 4.26 -7.50 1.68
CA ALA A 16 3.85 -6.11 1.48
C ALA A 16 4.76 -5.11 2.20
N LYS A 17 5.10 -5.38 3.48
CA LYS A 17 6.05 -4.54 4.23
C LYS A 17 7.44 -4.55 3.62
N THR A 18 7.91 -5.69 3.11
CA THR A 18 9.23 -5.77 2.46
C THR A 18 9.27 -4.99 1.15
N ARG A 19 8.20 -5.02 0.35
CA ARG A 19 8.08 -4.21 -0.88
C ARG A 19 8.21 -2.72 -0.58
N VAL A 20 7.38 -2.21 0.34
CA VAL A 20 7.42 -0.81 0.78
C VAL A 20 8.78 -0.43 1.37
N LYS A 21 9.46 -1.37 2.07
CA LYS A 21 10.78 -1.10 2.62
C LYS A 21 11.91 -1.09 1.59
N LYS A 22 11.76 -1.84 0.49
CA LYS A 22 12.76 -1.91 -0.58
C LYS A 22 12.71 -0.70 -1.51
N THR A 23 11.60 0.04 -1.54
CA THR A 23 11.49 1.26 -2.34
C THR A 23 12.56 2.27 -1.92
N TRP A 24 13.32 2.76 -2.91
CA TRP A 24 14.38 3.74 -2.71
C TRP A 24 13.78 5.16 -2.61
N ASN A 25 14.27 5.95 -1.66
CA ASN A 25 13.78 7.32 -1.45
C ASN A 25 14.34 8.33 -2.48
N PHE A 26 15.33 7.95 -3.28
CA PHE A 26 16.01 8.74 -4.30
C PHE A 26 15.69 8.19 -5.68
N ARG A 27 15.42 9.08 -6.64
CA ARG A 27 15.30 8.71 -8.06
C ARG A 27 16.49 9.26 -8.84
N ALA A 28 16.82 8.59 -9.94
CA ALA A 28 17.84 9.08 -10.87
C ALA A 28 17.57 10.53 -11.32
N GLY A 29 16.30 10.90 -11.51
CA GLY A 29 15.89 12.27 -11.84
C GLY A 29 16.22 13.31 -10.75
N ASP A 30 16.28 12.92 -9.48
CA ASP A 30 16.68 13.83 -8.40
C ASP A 30 18.21 14.06 -8.42
N LEU A 31 18.99 13.04 -8.80
CA LEU A 31 20.45 13.17 -8.97
C LEU A 31 20.83 13.99 -10.19
N LEU A 32 20.04 13.93 -11.27
CA LEU A 32 20.26 14.77 -12.47
C LEU A 32 20.11 16.27 -12.19
N GLN A 33 19.38 16.65 -11.13
CA GLN A 33 19.25 18.05 -10.72
C GLN A 33 20.52 18.61 -10.07
N LEU A 34 21.43 17.74 -9.61
CA LEU A 34 22.73 18.13 -9.08
C LEU A 34 23.78 18.34 -10.18
N LEU A 35 23.44 18.06 -11.45
CA LEU A 35 24.36 18.29 -12.56
C LEU A 35 24.63 19.79 -12.69
N PRO A 36 25.91 20.20 -12.79
CA PRO A 36 26.26 21.59 -12.93
C PRO A 36 25.69 22.15 -14.23
N THR A 37 25.10 23.33 -14.16
CA THR A 37 24.72 24.09 -15.35
C THR A 37 25.98 24.66 -15.98
N VAL A 38 26.30 24.18 -17.18
CA VAL A 38 27.40 24.70 -18.00
C VAL A 38 26.87 25.87 -18.82
N SER A 39 27.43 27.06 -18.63
CA SER A 39 27.13 28.20 -19.49
C SER A 39 28.39 28.63 -20.24
N VAL A 40 28.25 28.83 -21.55
CA VAL A 40 29.34 29.28 -22.42
C VAL A 40 29.04 30.72 -22.83
N GLY A 41 29.88 31.64 -22.36
CA GLY A 41 29.80 33.05 -22.69
C GLY A 41 30.93 33.44 -23.64
N ARG A 42 30.58 34.14 -24.74
CA ARG A 42 31.56 34.77 -25.63
C ARG A 42 31.41 36.29 -25.49
N ARG A 43 32.40 36.95 -24.88
CA ARG A 43 32.48 38.41 -24.86
C ARG A 43 33.49 38.84 -25.92
N SER A 44 33.01 39.55 -26.93
CA SER A 44 33.85 40.21 -27.93
C SER A 44 33.50 41.70 -27.91
N PRO A 45 34.43 42.61 -27.56
CA PRO A 45 34.32 43.99 -28.01
C PRO A 45 34.41 44.01 -29.55
N TYR A 46 33.72 44.94 -30.19
CA TYR A 46 33.53 45.00 -31.65
C TYR A 46 34.86 45.15 -32.44
N GLU A 47 35.98 45.47 -31.78
CA GLU A 47 37.25 45.83 -32.41
C GLU A 47 38.34 44.74 -32.41
N MET A 48 38.14 43.57 -31.79
CA MET A 48 39.16 42.51 -31.77
C MET A 48 38.56 41.12 -32.04
N MET A 49 38.24 40.84 -33.31
CA MET A 49 37.78 39.51 -33.75
C MET A 49 38.86 38.41 -33.65
N SER A 50 40.14 38.74 -33.44
CA SER A 50 41.25 37.77 -33.44
C SER A 50 41.49 37.07 -32.09
N THR A 51 41.00 37.61 -30.97
CA THR A 51 41.24 37.07 -29.61
C THR A 51 39.91 36.92 -28.89
N ALA A 52 39.04 36.05 -29.42
CA ALA A 52 37.77 35.73 -28.79
C ALA A 52 37.99 34.79 -27.60
N GLU A 53 38.03 35.36 -26.40
CA GLU A 53 38.07 34.59 -25.16
C GLU A 53 36.73 33.88 -24.94
N THR A 54 36.76 32.56 -24.86
CA THR A 54 35.60 31.72 -24.57
C THR A 54 35.60 31.40 -23.09
N TYR A 55 34.58 31.87 -22.37
CA TYR A 55 34.44 31.63 -20.94
C TYR A 55 33.47 30.45 -20.73
N VAL A 56 33.97 29.39 -20.08
CA VAL A 56 33.15 28.27 -19.63
C VAL A 56 32.96 28.41 -18.12
N SER A 57 31.72 28.60 -17.67
CA SER A 57 31.40 28.63 -16.24
C SER A 57 30.54 27.43 -15.86
N LEU A 58 30.88 26.84 -14.71
CA LEU A 58 30.14 25.77 -14.06
C LEU A 58 29.50 26.35 -12.79
N SER A 59 28.19 26.19 -12.65
CA SER A 59 27.47 26.63 -11.46
C SER A 59 26.59 25.51 -10.92
N ILE A 60 26.49 25.43 -9.60
CA ILE A 60 25.60 24.51 -8.87
C ILE A 60 24.70 25.38 -8.00
N SER A 61 23.39 25.19 -8.08
CA SER A 61 22.43 25.95 -7.27
C SER A 61 22.17 25.25 -5.94
N THR A 62 22.37 25.95 -4.83
CA THR A 62 22.07 25.44 -3.49
C THR A 62 20.58 25.11 -3.30
N ASN A 63 19.68 25.77 -4.04
CA ASN A 63 18.24 25.50 -4.00
C ASN A 63 17.90 24.08 -4.49
N GLN A 64 18.68 23.54 -5.44
CA GLN A 64 18.48 22.17 -5.94
C GLN A 64 18.73 21.11 -4.85
N ILE A 65 19.62 21.40 -3.90
CA ILE A 65 19.94 20.51 -2.78
C ILE A 65 18.78 20.51 -1.76
N TRP A 66 18.23 21.68 -1.45
CA TRP A 66 17.07 21.81 -0.54
C TRP A 66 15.82 21.15 -1.12
N ASP A 67 15.53 21.40 -2.41
CA ASP A 67 14.40 20.78 -3.12
C ASP A 67 14.50 19.24 -3.14
N MET A 68 15.72 18.70 -3.28
CA MET A 68 15.96 17.26 -3.22
C MET A 68 15.70 16.70 -1.82
N ASN A 69 16.13 17.40 -0.77
CA ASN A 69 15.90 17.00 0.61
C ASN A 69 14.40 16.99 0.96
N ASP A 70 13.66 18.03 0.56
CA ASP A 70 12.22 18.11 0.76
C ASP A 70 11.45 16.96 0.07
N ARG A 71 11.90 16.54 -1.12
CA ARG A 71 11.32 15.39 -1.83
C ARG A 71 11.64 14.07 -1.13
N TYR A 72 12.85 13.94 -0.60
CA TYR A 72 13.26 12.77 0.18
C TYR A 72 12.37 12.63 1.42
N ASP A 73 12.22 13.70 2.21
CA ASP A 73 11.42 13.71 3.44
C ASP A 73 9.95 13.41 3.16
N LYS A 74 9.39 13.95 2.07
CA LYS A 74 8.01 13.63 1.63
C LYS A 74 7.84 12.15 1.30
N ARG A 75 8.80 11.53 0.59
CA ARG A 75 8.74 10.10 0.25
C ARG A 75 8.90 9.21 1.48
N ASP A 76 9.77 9.59 2.41
CA ASP A 76 9.95 8.85 3.65
C ASP A 76 8.69 8.91 4.56
N ALA A 77 8.05 10.07 4.62
CA ALA A 77 6.76 10.24 5.30
C ALA A 77 5.65 9.38 4.67
N LEU A 78 5.56 9.34 3.34
CA LEU A 78 4.60 8.49 2.61
C LEU A 78 4.84 7.01 2.88
N ARG A 79 6.10 6.56 2.85
CA ARG A 79 6.50 5.20 3.17
C ARG A 79 6.11 4.82 4.60
N THR A 80 6.37 5.69 5.57
CA THR A 80 6.01 5.46 6.97
C THR A 80 4.49 5.38 7.14
N LYS A 81 3.73 6.24 6.47
CA LYS A 81 2.26 6.20 6.46
C LYS A 81 1.75 4.89 5.86
N ALA A 82 2.29 4.47 4.72
CA ALA A 82 1.92 3.22 4.07
C ALA A 82 2.18 2.00 4.97
N LEU A 83 3.34 1.94 5.65
CA LEU A 83 3.65 0.86 6.58
C LEU A 83 2.63 0.76 7.73
N ARG A 84 2.24 1.89 8.33
CA ARG A 84 1.22 1.92 9.39
C ARG A 84 -0.15 1.49 8.89
N GLN A 85 -0.49 1.86 7.66
CA GLN A 85 -1.77 1.51 7.06
C GLN A 85 -1.83 0.02 6.70
N ILE A 86 -0.73 -0.56 6.22
CA ILE A 86 -0.58 -2.02 6.03
C ILE A 86 -0.77 -2.77 7.35
N GLU A 87 -0.20 -2.27 8.45
CA GLU A 87 -0.39 -2.87 9.78
C GLU A 87 -1.85 -2.82 10.24
N THR A 88 -2.48 -1.67 10.05
CA THR A 88 -3.89 -1.45 10.39
C THR A 88 -4.80 -2.39 9.60
N ASN A 89 -4.61 -2.47 8.28
CA ASN A 89 -5.38 -3.36 7.42
C ASN A 89 -5.11 -4.84 7.76
N GLY A 90 -3.88 -5.20 8.11
CA GLY A 90 -3.55 -6.53 8.63
C GLY A 90 -4.31 -6.89 9.91
N PHE A 91 -4.46 -5.94 10.84
CA PHE A 91 -5.27 -6.13 12.04
C PHE A 91 -6.76 -6.30 11.72
N ILE A 92 -7.29 -5.48 10.81
CA ILE A 92 -8.68 -5.55 10.35
C ILE A 92 -8.97 -6.93 9.73
N ILE A 93 -8.13 -7.40 8.81
CA ILE A 93 -8.29 -8.72 8.18
C ILE A 93 -8.27 -9.83 9.23
N ARG A 94 -7.37 -9.76 10.22
CA ARG A 94 -7.33 -10.74 11.31
C ARG A 94 -8.65 -10.80 12.08
N LYS A 95 -9.24 -9.65 12.40
CA LYS A 95 -10.54 -9.57 13.08
C LYS A 95 -11.68 -10.10 12.21
N TYR A 96 -11.66 -9.84 10.92
CA TYR A 96 -12.63 -10.41 9.99
C TYR A 96 -12.51 -11.94 9.92
N ILE A 97 -11.29 -12.49 9.83
CA ILE A 97 -11.07 -13.94 9.87
C ILE A 97 -11.63 -14.53 11.17
N ASP A 98 -11.34 -13.92 12.32
CA ASP A 98 -11.87 -14.37 13.62
C ASP A 98 -13.40 -14.43 13.62
N ARG A 99 -14.04 -13.35 13.16
CA ARG A 99 -15.50 -13.25 13.10
C ARG A 99 -16.11 -14.24 12.09
N LYS A 100 -15.48 -14.42 10.93
CA LYS A 100 -15.89 -15.39 9.90
C LYS A 100 -16.00 -16.80 10.47
N TYR A 101 -14.97 -17.25 11.18
CA TYR A 101 -14.96 -18.60 11.75
C TYR A 101 -15.93 -18.76 12.93
N LEU A 102 -16.20 -17.69 13.69
CA LEU A 102 -17.24 -17.71 14.72
C LEU A 102 -18.65 -17.84 14.11
N LEU A 103 -18.92 -17.17 12.98
CA LEU A 103 -20.18 -17.34 12.26
C LEU A 103 -20.30 -18.72 11.62
N LYS A 104 -19.20 -19.27 11.06
CA LYS A 104 -19.19 -20.65 10.53
C LYS A 104 -19.48 -21.69 11.61
N ASP A 105 -18.95 -21.52 12.83
CA ASP A 105 -19.28 -22.39 13.97
C ASP A 105 -20.76 -22.30 14.38
N ARG A 106 -21.31 -21.08 14.45
CA ARG A 106 -22.75 -20.87 14.72
C ARG A 106 -23.63 -21.50 13.65
N LEU A 107 -23.27 -21.35 12.38
CA LEU A 107 -24.01 -21.94 11.26
C LEU A 107 -23.99 -23.47 11.36
N TRP A 108 -22.82 -24.06 11.65
CA TRP A 108 -22.71 -25.50 11.86
C TRP A 108 -23.61 -25.99 13.00
N LYS A 109 -23.67 -25.26 14.13
CA LYS A 109 -24.58 -25.58 15.24
C LYS A 109 -26.05 -25.53 14.83
N PHE A 110 -26.47 -24.50 14.07
CA PHE A 110 -27.84 -24.43 13.55
C PHE A 110 -28.16 -25.59 12.60
N THR A 111 -27.22 -26.00 11.76
CA THR A 111 -27.38 -27.20 10.91
C THR A 111 -27.61 -28.47 11.73
N GLN A 112 -26.97 -28.63 12.89
CA GLN A 112 -27.22 -29.78 13.76
C GLN A 112 -28.59 -29.69 14.45
N ILE A 113 -28.96 -28.51 14.95
CA ILE A 113 -30.27 -28.27 15.59
C ILE A 113 -31.42 -28.55 14.61
N LYS A 114 -31.26 -28.13 13.35
CA LYS A 114 -32.25 -28.37 12.29
C LYS A 114 -32.59 -29.85 12.12
N LYS A 115 -31.60 -30.76 12.28
CA LYS A 115 -31.82 -32.21 12.14
C LYS A 115 -32.68 -32.82 13.26
N SER A 116 -32.84 -32.12 14.38
CA SER A 116 -33.61 -32.58 15.55
C SER A 116 -34.98 -31.93 15.68
N ILE A 117 -35.42 -31.15 14.69
CA ILE A 117 -36.71 -30.46 14.69
C ILE A 117 -37.60 -31.09 13.63
N ASP A 118 -38.82 -31.45 14.03
CA ASP A 118 -39.83 -32.03 13.14
C ASP A 118 -40.90 -31.01 12.71
N ASN A 119 -41.02 -29.87 13.40
CA ASN A 119 -42.02 -28.85 13.08
C ASN A 119 -41.59 -28.03 11.85
N PRO A 120 -42.35 -28.06 10.74
CA PRO A 120 -42.00 -27.36 9.51
C PRO A 120 -41.89 -25.84 9.67
N VAL A 121 -42.68 -25.23 10.55
CA VAL A 121 -42.61 -23.77 10.80
C VAL A 121 -41.27 -23.41 11.45
N ASP A 122 -40.87 -24.14 12.49
CA ASP A 122 -39.60 -23.89 13.18
C ASP A 122 -38.39 -24.11 12.25
N ILE A 123 -38.47 -25.11 11.37
CA ILE A 123 -37.46 -25.38 10.33
C ILE A 123 -37.29 -24.17 9.40
N THR A 124 -38.40 -23.59 8.92
CA THR A 124 -38.32 -22.41 8.03
C THR A 124 -37.69 -21.20 8.70
N THR A 125 -38.04 -20.91 9.96
CA THR A 125 -37.42 -19.77 10.69
C THR A 125 -35.93 -19.98 10.96
N LEU A 126 -35.49 -21.23 11.11
CA LEU A 126 -34.08 -21.58 11.23
C LEU A 126 -33.34 -21.41 9.91
N ASP A 127 -33.97 -21.76 8.79
CA ASP A 127 -33.41 -21.57 7.47
C ASP A 127 -33.18 -20.08 7.15
N GLU A 128 -34.14 -19.22 7.46
CA GLU A 128 -33.99 -17.77 7.32
C GLU A 128 -32.78 -17.25 8.13
N LYS A 129 -32.66 -17.66 9.41
CA LYS A 129 -31.51 -17.28 10.26
C LYS A 129 -30.19 -17.83 9.72
N MET A 130 -30.19 -19.04 9.17
CA MET A 130 -29.00 -19.64 8.56
C MET A 130 -28.58 -18.87 7.30
N ASP A 131 -29.53 -18.44 6.48
CA ASP A 131 -29.27 -17.66 5.28
C ASP A 131 -28.76 -16.25 5.60
N GLU A 132 -29.32 -15.58 6.61
CA GLU A 132 -28.75 -14.33 7.13
C GLU A 132 -27.29 -14.48 7.58
N LEU A 133 -26.96 -15.60 8.24
CA LEU A 133 -25.59 -15.88 8.65
C LEU A 133 -24.66 -16.13 7.46
N LYS A 134 -25.15 -16.78 6.39
CA LYS A 134 -24.38 -16.97 5.16
C LYS A 134 -24.09 -15.62 4.49
N VAL A 135 -25.08 -14.74 4.40
CA VAL A 135 -24.90 -13.38 3.84
C VAL A 135 -23.85 -12.62 4.65
N LYS A 136 -23.95 -12.62 5.99
CA LYS A 136 -22.94 -11.99 6.86
C LYS A 136 -21.54 -12.58 6.69
N ILE A 137 -21.42 -13.88 6.43
CA ILE A 137 -20.13 -14.52 6.13
C ILE A 137 -19.57 -14.01 4.80
N GLN A 138 -20.39 -13.90 3.76
CA GLN A 138 -19.99 -13.37 2.45
C GLN A 138 -19.56 -11.91 2.53
N GLU A 139 -20.30 -11.07 3.27
CA GLU A 139 -19.91 -9.67 3.50
C GLU A 139 -18.54 -9.56 4.17
N ILE A 140 -18.23 -10.45 5.13
CA ILE A 140 -16.91 -10.50 5.77
C ILE A 140 -15.83 -10.95 4.78
N GLU A 141 -16.12 -11.94 3.92
CA GLU A 141 -15.19 -12.39 2.89
C GLU A 141 -14.87 -11.26 1.89
N ILE A 142 -15.88 -10.52 1.44
CA ILE A 142 -15.71 -9.31 0.61
C ILE A 142 -14.88 -8.25 1.36
N GLY A 143 -15.14 -8.03 2.65
CA GLY A 143 -14.38 -7.09 3.48
C GLY A 143 -12.89 -7.47 3.59
N ILE A 144 -12.58 -8.76 3.70
CA ILE A 144 -11.21 -9.26 3.69
C ILE A 144 -10.53 -8.98 2.34
N GLU A 145 -11.21 -9.26 1.23
CA GLU A 145 -10.67 -9.03 -0.12
C GLU A 145 -10.40 -7.54 -0.37
N LYS A 146 -11.33 -6.65 0.01
CA LYS A 146 -11.14 -5.21 -0.08
C LYS A 146 -9.91 -4.74 0.71
N ALA A 147 -9.75 -5.20 1.95
CA ALA A 147 -8.60 -4.82 2.77
C ALA A 147 -7.26 -5.34 2.19
N TYR A 148 -7.26 -6.52 1.55
CA TYR A 148 -6.08 -6.99 0.80
C TYR A 148 -5.80 -6.13 -0.43
N ALA A 149 -6.83 -5.75 -1.18
CA ALA A 149 -6.67 -4.86 -2.33
C ALA A 149 -6.11 -3.50 -1.91
N GLU A 150 -6.58 -2.93 -0.80
CA GLU A 150 -6.02 -1.70 -0.22
C GLU A 150 -4.54 -1.82 0.14
N ILE A 151 -4.12 -2.95 0.70
CA ILE A 151 -2.69 -3.21 0.97
C ILE A 151 -1.89 -3.20 -0.33
N GLU A 152 -2.40 -3.84 -1.38
CA GLU A 152 -1.73 -3.87 -2.68
C GLU A 152 -1.66 -2.48 -3.33
N TYR A 153 -2.75 -1.70 -3.29
CA TYR A 153 -2.75 -0.31 -3.77
C TYR A 153 -1.71 0.53 -3.03
N LEU A 154 -1.60 0.40 -1.70
CA LEU A 154 -0.58 1.10 -0.93
C LEU A 154 0.84 0.69 -1.32
N CYS A 155 1.07 -0.59 -1.63
CA CYS A 155 2.38 -1.03 -2.13
C CYS A 155 2.69 -0.38 -3.48
N VAL A 156 1.75 -0.40 -4.42
CA VAL A 156 1.92 0.17 -5.76
C VAL A 156 2.12 1.69 -5.71
N ASP A 157 1.39 2.40 -4.85
CA ASP A 157 1.50 3.85 -4.72
C ASP A 157 2.86 4.30 -4.17
N VAL A 158 3.49 3.49 -3.32
CA VAL A 158 4.85 3.75 -2.84
C VAL A 158 5.89 3.39 -3.89
N GLU A 159 5.63 2.38 -4.74
CA GLU A 159 6.54 1.97 -5.82
C GLU A 159 6.61 2.98 -6.99
N LYS A 160 5.55 3.76 -7.22
CA LYS A 160 5.46 4.79 -8.26
C LYS A 160 6.18 6.08 -7.92
#